data_AF-A0A1F9N6Q3-F1
#
_entry.id   AF-A0A1F9N6Q3-F1
#
_cell.length_a   1.000
_cell.length_b   1.000
_cell.length_c   1.000
_cell.angle_alpha   90.00
_cell.angle_beta   90.00
_cell.angle_gamma   90.00
#
_symmetry.space_group_name_H-M   'P 1'
#
loop_
_entity.id
_entity.type
_entity.pdbx_description
1 polymer ?
#
loop_
_entity_poly.entity_id
_entity_poly.type
_entity_poly.pdbx_seq_one_letter_code
_entity_poly.pdbx_strand_id
1 'polypeptide(L)'
;MAKKDQLLSTLDASRVLGLSQDAVRRMARAGRLVADEETPGGQRLFRQSTVENLAAEREKARREGKVLGRPPKKKAAKAVTTKTTTETKGSAKA
;
A
#
# COMPACT_ATOMS: atom_id res chain seq x y z
N MET A 1 -21.19 -1.37 20.88
CA MET A 1 -21.22 -2.52 19.95
C MET A 1 -20.65 -2.06 18.62
N ALA A 2 -19.47 -2.54 18.22
CA ALA A 2 -18.91 -2.24 16.90
C ALA A 2 -19.73 -3.00 15.85
N LYS A 3 -20.30 -2.27 14.89
CA LYS A 3 -21.25 -2.80 13.92
C LYS A 3 -20.41 -3.41 12.80
N LYS A 4 -20.15 -4.73 12.84
CA LYS A 4 -19.27 -5.45 11.89
C LYS A 4 -19.69 -5.30 10.42
N ASP A 5 -20.94 -4.93 10.18
CA ASP A 5 -21.52 -4.63 8.87
C ASP A 5 -21.44 -3.14 8.48
N GLN A 6 -20.81 -2.30 9.31
CA GLN A 6 -20.62 -0.90 8.97
C GLN A 6 -19.66 -0.76 7.79
N LEU A 7 -20.11 -0.02 6.80
CA LEU A 7 -19.28 0.43 5.70
C LEU A 7 -18.43 1.61 6.16
N LEU A 8 -17.13 1.49 5.96
CA LEU A 8 -16.13 2.49 6.28
C LEU A 8 -15.66 3.19 5.01
N SER A 9 -15.52 4.51 5.11
CA SER A 9 -14.86 5.29 4.08
C SER A 9 -13.38 4.92 3.99
N THR A 10 -12.73 5.33 2.91
CA THR A 10 -11.26 5.22 2.78
C THR A 10 -10.51 5.89 3.95
N LEU A 11 -11.03 7.01 4.46
CA LEU A 11 -10.44 7.70 5.62
C LEU A 11 -10.54 6.85 6.88
N ASP A 12 -11.72 6.31 7.17
CA ASP A 12 -11.93 5.53 8.39
C ASP A 12 -11.16 4.20 8.35
N ALA A 13 -11.13 3.54 7.19
CA ALA A 13 -10.33 2.34 6.99
C ALA A 13 -8.82 2.62 7.24
N SER A 14 -8.34 3.81 6.84
CA SER A 14 -6.94 4.20 7.05
C SER A 14 -6.59 4.36 8.54
N ARG A 15 -7.53 4.87 9.35
CA ARG A 15 -7.37 4.99 10.81
C ARG A 15 -7.29 3.64 11.49
N VAL A 16 -8.18 2.70 11.11
CA VAL A 16 -8.19 1.34 11.66
C VAL A 16 -6.91 0.58 11.29
N LEU A 17 -6.44 0.72 10.05
CA LEU A 17 -5.23 0.02 9.57
C LEU A 17 -3.91 0.70 10.02
N GLY A 18 -3.96 1.92 10.53
CA GLY A 18 -2.77 2.73 10.83
C GLY A 18 -1.96 3.08 9.58
N LEU A 19 -2.63 3.30 8.45
CA LEU A 19 -2.04 3.60 7.14
C LEU A 19 -2.47 4.98 6.63
N SER A 20 -1.81 5.48 5.59
CA SER A 20 -2.30 6.63 4.83
C SER A 20 -3.44 6.23 3.89
N GLN A 21 -4.32 7.18 3.54
CA GLN A 21 -5.40 6.95 2.58
C GLN A 21 -4.88 6.47 1.22
N ASP A 22 -3.76 7.01 0.72
CA ASP A 22 -3.15 6.56 -0.53
C ASP A 22 -2.67 5.11 -0.47
N ALA A 23 -2.16 4.66 0.67
CA ALA A 23 -1.79 3.26 0.85
C ALA A 23 -3.04 2.35 0.82
N VAL A 24 -4.14 2.78 1.46
CA VAL A 24 -5.42 2.06 1.39
C VAL A 24 -5.94 2.00 -0.05
N ARG A 25 -5.92 3.10 -0.79
CA ARG A 25 -6.31 3.15 -2.21
C ARG A 25 -5.45 2.21 -3.07
N ARG A 26 -4.14 2.19 -2.86
CA ARG A 26 -3.23 1.26 -3.55
C ARG A 26 -3.53 -0.20 -3.23
N MET A 27 -3.80 -0.53 -1.97
CA MET A 27 -4.18 -1.90 -1.59
C MET A 27 -5.52 -2.30 -2.22
N ALA A 28 -6.48 -1.39 -2.28
CA ALA A 28 -7.76 -1.63 -2.94
C ALA A 28 -7.59 -1.84 -4.45
N ARG A 29 -6.76 -1.04 -5.13
CA ARG A 29 -6.43 -1.22 -6.55
C ARG A 29 -5.67 -2.52 -6.81
N ALA A 30 -4.82 -2.94 -5.87
CA ALA A 30 -4.07 -4.19 -5.95
C ALA A 30 -4.90 -5.44 -5.55
N GLY A 31 -6.19 -5.29 -5.21
CA GLY A 31 -7.04 -6.39 -4.77
C GLY A 31 -6.71 -6.94 -3.38
N ARG A 32 -5.80 -6.29 -2.64
CA ARG A 32 -5.40 -6.69 -1.27
C ARG A 32 -6.37 -6.22 -0.19
N LEU A 33 -7.25 -5.29 -0.54
CA LEU A 33 -8.36 -4.84 0.29
C LEU A 33 -9.61 -4.79 -0.60
N VAL A 34 -10.59 -5.64 -0.30
CA VAL A 34 -11.83 -5.71 -1.07
C VAL A 34 -12.74 -4.55 -0.66
N ALA A 35 -13.15 -3.75 -1.64
CA ALA A 35 -14.24 -2.79 -1.46
C ALA A 35 -15.55 -3.52 -1.69
N ASP A 36 -16.47 -3.44 -0.73
CA ASP A 36 -17.77 -4.10 -0.80
C ASP A 36 -18.79 -3.27 -1.60
N GLU A 37 -18.68 -1.95 -1.51
CA GLU A 37 -19.55 -1.02 -2.22
C GLU A 37 -18.74 0.12 -2.84
N GLU A 38 -19.23 0.62 -3.97
CA GLU A 38 -18.76 1.84 -4.60
C GLU A 38 -19.93 2.80 -4.71
N THR A 39 -19.78 4.00 -4.16
CA THR A 39 -20.79 5.03 -4.31
C THR A 39 -20.83 5.53 -5.76
N PRO A 40 -21.94 6.11 -6.23
CA PRO A 40 -22.01 6.68 -7.59
C PRO A 40 -20.94 7.75 -7.87
N GLY A 41 -20.40 8.38 -6.82
CA GLY A 41 -19.28 9.33 -6.90
C GLY A 41 -17.89 8.69 -6.93
N GLY A 42 -17.78 7.37 -7.07
CA GLY A 42 -16.51 6.64 -7.14
C GLY A 42 -15.79 6.48 -5.80
N GLN A 43 -16.51 6.63 -4.68
CA GLN A 43 -15.91 6.37 -3.36
C GLN A 43 -16.05 4.91 -3.02
N ARG A 44 -14.94 4.29 -2.63
CA ARG A 44 -14.89 2.90 -2.19
C ARG A 44 -15.21 2.81 -0.70
N LEU A 45 -16.17 1.96 -0.39
CA LEU A 45 -16.60 1.62 0.95
C LEU A 45 -16.13 0.21 1.30
N PHE A 46 -15.66 0.05 2.53
CA PHE A 46 -15.04 -1.18 3.02
C PHE A 46 -15.82 -1.69 4.22
N ARG A 47 -16.17 -2.98 4.28
CA ARG A 47 -16.72 -3.54 5.52
C ARG A 47 -15.73 -3.41 6.66
N GLN A 48 -16.22 -2.95 7.82
CA GLN A 48 -15.43 -2.84 9.03
C GLN A 48 -14.77 -4.18 9.42
N SER A 49 -15.51 -5.29 9.29
CA SER A 49 -14.97 -6.63 9.56
C SER A 49 -13.77 -7.01 8.68
N THR A 50 -13.81 -6.71 7.39
CA THR A 50 -12.70 -6.95 6.45
C THR A 50 -11.47 -6.13 6.83
N VAL A 51 -11.67 -4.86 7.20
CA VAL A 51 -10.59 -3.96 7.60
C VAL A 51 -9.97 -4.40 8.94
N GLU A 52 -10.78 -4.78 9.92
CA GLU A 52 -10.33 -5.27 11.23
C GLU A 52 -9.56 -6.58 11.12
N ASN A 53 -10.04 -7.53 10.30
CA ASN A 53 -9.33 -8.78 10.04
C ASN A 53 -7.94 -8.51 9.44
N LEU A 54 -7.87 -7.64 8.44
CA LEU A 54 -6.60 -7.25 7.83
C LEU A 54 -5.67 -6.54 8.83
N ALA A 55 -6.22 -5.70 9.71
CA ALA A 55 -5.44 -5.06 10.78
C ALA A 55 -4.83 -6.10 11.73
N ALA A 56 -5.64 -7.09 12.15
CA ALA A 56 -5.20 -8.18 13.02
C ALA A 56 -4.14 -9.06 12.35
N GLU A 57 -4.30 -9.41 11.08
CA GLU A 57 -3.29 -10.14 10.31
C GLU A 57 -1.95 -9.39 10.22
N ARG A 58 -2.02 -8.06 10.01
CA ARG A 58 -0.81 -7.22 9.98
C ARG A 58 -0.13 -7.13 11.34
N GLU A 59 -0.90 -7.08 12.43
CA GLU A 59 -0.35 -7.09 13.78
C GLU A 59 0.34 -8.42 14.09
N LYS A 60 -0.30 -9.55 13.74
CA LYS A 60 0.30 -10.89 13.84
C LYS A 60 1.60 -10.99 13.04
N ALA A 61 1.57 -10.58 11.77
CA ALA A 61 2.76 -10.57 10.92
C ALA A 61 3.89 -9.68 11.48
N ARG A 62 3.54 -8.57 12.13
CA ARG A 62 4.50 -7.70 12.82
C ARG A 62 5.11 -8.38 14.04
N ARG A 63 4.29 -9.06 14.84
CA ARG A 63 4.72 -9.82 16.04
C ARG A 63 5.61 -10.99 15.68
N GLU A 64 5.30 -11.67 14.58
CA GLU A 64 6.07 -12.78 14.02
C GLU A 64 7.35 -12.33 13.28
N GLY A 65 7.65 -11.03 13.23
CA GLY A 65 8.81 -10.48 12.52
C GLY A 65 8.72 -10.59 10.99
N LYS A 66 7.62 -11.14 10.46
CA LYS A 66 7.34 -11.33 9.04
C LYS A 66 6.76 -10.05 8.45
N VAL A 67 7.56 -9.00 8.37
CA VAL A 67 7.10 -7.73 7.80
C VAL A 67 6.89 -7.90 6.29
N LEU A 68 5.67 -8.23 5.88
CA LEU A 68 5.19 -8.17 4.49
C LEU A 68 5.24 -6.71 4.01
N GLY A 69 6.44 -6.27 3.62
CA GLY A 69 6.71 -4.96 3.06
C GLY A 69 6.99 -3.89 4.11
N ARG A 70 8.17 -3.91 4.71
CA ARG A 70 8.84 -2.64 5.06
C ARG A 70 9.50 -2.16 3.76
N PRO A 71 9.00 -1.16 3.03
CA PRO A 71 9.94 -0.35 2.29
C PRO A 71 10.91 0.22 3.35
N PRO A 72 12.23 0.04 3.19
CA PRO A 72 13.18 0.51 4.19
C PRO A 72 12.92 2.01 4.41
N LYS A 73 12.65 2.41 5.65
CA LYS A 73 12.75 3.83 6.03
C LYS A 73 14.22 4.19 5.93
N LYS A 74 14.71 4.55 4.74
CA LYS A 74 15.95 5.32 4.64
C LYS A 74 15.66 6.69 5.26
N LYS A 75 16.12 6.92 6.49
CA LYS A 75 16.85 8.16 6.76
C LYS A 75 18.29 7.92 6.35
N ALA A 76 18.54 8.07 5.06
CA ALA A 76 19.85 8.31 4.45
C ALA A 76 19.50 9.13 3.20
N ALA A 77 19.71 10.44 3.19
CA ALA A 77 21.01 11.02 2.88
C ALA A 77 21.57 10.42 1.59
N LYS A 78 21.77 11.28 0.57
CA LYS A 78 22.69 11.12 -0.58
C LYS A 78 23.10 9.67 -0.92
N ALA A 79 22.53 9.14 -1.99
CA ALA A 79 23.25 8.29 -2.93
C ALA A 79 23.07 8.98 -4.29
N VAL A 80 23.96 9.87 -4.71
CA VAL A 80 25.18 9.52 -5.46
C VAL A 80 24.81 8.59 -6.61
N THR A 81 24.44 9.25 -7.70
CA THR A 81 24.85 8.96 -9.06
C THR A 81 26.03 7.97 -9.17
N THR A 82 25.79 6.84 -9.82
CA THR A 82 26.76 6.17 -10.69
C THR A 82 26.02 5.93 -12.00
N LYS A 83 26.11 6.87 -12.95
CA LYS A 83 26.95 6.77 -14.16
C LYS A 83 27.21 5.33 -14.61
N THR A 84 26.45 4.91 -15.61
CA THR A 84 26.89 3.99 -16.68
C THR A 84 26.56 4.78 -17.95
N THR A 85 27.45 5.65 -18.44
CA THR A 85 28.48 5.33 -19.44
C THR A 85 28.01 4.27 -20.42
N THR A 86 27.38 4.74 -21.50
CA THR A 86 27.57 4.17 -22.83
C THR A 86 28.30 5.23 -23.65
N GLU A 87 29.62 5.32 -23.47
CA GLU A 87 30.50 5.97 -24.45
C GLU A 87 30.91 4.93 -25.50
N THR A 88 30.40 5.13 -26.71
CA THR A 88 31.12 5.18 -27.99
C THR A 88 32.30 4.23 -28.26
N LYS A 89 32.15 3.34 -29.26
CA LYS A 89 33.15 3.14 -30.34
C LYS A 89 32.60 2.37 -31.55
N GLY A 90 32.52 3.06 -32.70
CA GLY A 90 33.04 2.60 -34.00
C GLY A 90 32.33 1.52 -34.83
N SER A 91 31.74 1.94 -35.96
CA SER A 91 31.73 1.27 -37.29
C SER A 91 30.83 2.12 -38.20
N ALA A 92 31.32 2.98 -39.12
CA ALA A 92 32.04 2.69 -40.37
C ALA A 92 31.44 1.53 -41.19
N LYS A 93 31.03 1.87 -42.44
CA LYS A 93 30.88 1.04 -43.65
C LYS A 93 29.46 0.66 -44.09
N ALA A 94 28.91 1.43 -45.03
CA ALA A 94 28.39 0.98 -46.33
C ALA A 94 28.14 2.21 -47.22
#